data_AF-A0A7R9UPR7-F1
#
_entry.id   AF-A0A7R9UPR7-F1
#
_cell.length_a   1.000
_cell.length_b   1.000
_cell.length_c   1.000
_cell.angle_alpha   90.00
_cell.angle_beta   90.00
_cell.angle_gamma   90.00
#
_symmetry.space_group_name_H-M   'P 1'
#
loop_
_entity.id
_entity.type
_entity.pdbx_description
1 polymer ?
#
loop_
_entity_poly.entity_id
_entity_poly.type
_entity_poly.pdbx_seq_one_letter_code
_entity_poly.pdbx_strand_id
1 'polypeptide(L)'
;CVLVDGERFDRAIVTVPLGVLQSGEVRLDGVSIAFREAVRAVRFHGASKVIVAIAPAEWARQLPGGQPLVPMVLCAGDAGDFARQIWTRVSEPAGIVIVTGFLAGPRDCAAAEALTTDEAAESLLAQLARVLGCAFPPLRCVDALKIDWRADEWSRGGYS
;
A
#
# COMPACT_ATOMS: atom_id res chain seq x y z
N CYS A 1 6.89 39.00 1.76
CA CYS A 1 7.70 38.02 2.49
C CYS A 1 6.78 37.03 3.18
N VAL A 2 7.25 35.82 3.39
CA VAL A 2 6.55 34.76 4.13
C VAL A 2 7.33 34.51 5.43
N LEU A 3 6.63 34.12 6.49
CA LEU A 3 7.24 33.68 7.74
C LEU A 3 7.10 32.17 7.86
N VAL A 4 8.20 31.46 8.10
CA VAL A 4 8.23 30.02 8.37
C VAL A 4 8.92 29.84 9.71
N ASP A 5 8.20 29.36 10.71
CA ASP A 5 8.71 29.21 12.09
C ASP A 5 9.40 30.46 12.66
N GLY A 6 8.92 31.64 12.26
CA GLY A 6 9.44 32.95 12.68
C GLY A 6 10.55 33.51 11.79
N GLU A 7 11.10 32.71 10.87
CA GLU A 7 12.13 33.14 9.93
C GLU A 7 11.54 33.77 8.66
N ARG A 8 12.21 34.79 8.13
CA ARG A 8 11.72 35.60 7.01
C ARG A 8 12.30 35.14 5.69
N PHE A 9 11.42 34.85 4.74
CA PHE A 9 11.77 34.47 3.37
C PHE A 9 11.06 35.34 2.35
N ASP A 10 11.63 35.46 1.15
CA ASP A 10 10.95 36.12 0.03
C ASP A 10 9.75 35.30 -0.45
N ARG A 11 9.93 33.97 -0.50
CA ARG A 11 8.94 32.97 -0.97
C ARG A 11 9.12 31.65 -0.22
N ALA A 12 8.06 30.86 -0.16
CA ALA A 12 8.07 29.48 0.32
C ALA A 12 7.16 28.61 -0.57
N ILE A 13 7.51 27.34 -0.71
CA ILE A 13 6.69 26.33 -1.42
C ILE A 13 6.31 25.26 -0.40
N VAL A 14 5.01 25.01 -0.25
CA VAL A 14 4.48 24.00 0.65
C VAL A 14 4.17 22.73 -0.15
N THR A 15 4.86 21.64 0.15
CA THR A 15 4.74 20.35 -0.55
C THR A 15 4.33 19.21 0.38
N VAL A 16 3.72 19.52 1.53
CA VAL A 16 3.20 18.48 2.43
C VAL A 16 2.02 17.76 1.77
N PRO A 17 1.79 16.47 2.08
CA PRO A 17 0.63 15.75 1.57
C PRO A 17 -0.69 16.42 1.94
N LEU A 18 -1.72 16.21 1.11
CA LEU A 18 -3.04 16.78 1.35
C LEU A 18 -3.61 16.37 2.72
N GLY A 19 -3.39 15.13 3.16
CA GLY A 19 -3.82 14.66 4.48
C GLY A 19 -3.18 15.43 5.64
N VAL A 20 -1.91 15.82 5.53
CA VAL A 20 -1.21 16.68 6.51
C VAL A 20 -1.73 18.11 6.45
N LEU A 21 -2.01 18.62 5.25
CA LEU A 21 -2.61 19.95 5.12
C LEU A 21 -4.02 20.00 5.70
N GLN A 22 -4.79 18.93 5.56
CA GLN A 22 -6.15 18.77 6.10
C GLN A 22 -6.17 18.55 7.62
N SER A 23 -5.12 17.96 8.22
CA SER A 23 -5.02 17.75 9.68
C SER A 23 -4.95 19.08 10.44
N GLY A 24 -4.49 20.14 9.80
CA GLY A 24 -4.31 21.46 10.40
C GLY A 24 -3.00 21.62 11.17
N GLU A 25 -2.11 20.61 11.14
CA GLU A 25 -0.78 20.69 11.77
C GLU A 25 0.11 21.73 11.09
N VAL A 26 -0.07 21.95 9.78
CA VAL A 26 0.56 23.06 9.06
C VAL A 26 -0.37 24.26 9.08
N ARG A 27 -0.02 25.26 9.90
CA ARG A 27 -0.77 26.51 10.00
C ARG A 27 -0.41 27.45 8.85
N LEU A 28 -1.36 27.70 7.96
CA LEU A 28 -1.23 28.66 6.86
C LEU A 28 -2.11 29.90 7.11
N ASP A 29 -1.49 30.99 7.58
CA ASP A 29 -2.15 32.28 7.76
C ASP A 29 -2.08 33.13 6.48
N GLY A 30 -3.10 33.97 6.25
CA GLY A 30 -3.17 34.84 5.06
C GLY A 30 -3.64 34.17 3.75
N VAL A 31 -3.95 32.87 3.77
CA VAL A 31 -4.56 32.17 2.63
C VAL A 31 -6.05 32.49 2.50
N SER A 32 -6.58 32.47 1.27
CA SER A 32 -7.99 32.76 1.00
C SER A 32 -8.93 31.71 1.57
N ILE A 33 -10.20 32.09 1.79
CA ILE A 33 -11.26 31.16 2.20
C ILE A 33 -11.43 30.06 1.14
N ALA A 34 -11.44 30.43 -0.14
CA ALA A 34 -11.57 29.49 -1.26
C ALA A 34 -10.47 28.41 -1.26
N PHE A 35 -9.23 28.76 -0.90
CA PHE A 35 -8.15 27.78 -0.76
C PHE A 35 -8.45 26.79 0.38
N ARG A 36 -8.87 27.29 1.55
CA ARG A 36 -9.20 26.44 2.70
C ARG A 36 -10.36 25.50 2.40
N GLU A 37 -11.37 25.98 1.69
CA GLU A 37 -12.50 25.17 1.24
C GLU A 37 -12.07 24.11 0.22
N ALA A 38 -11.24 24.46 -0.76
CA ALA A 38 -10.71 23.51 -1.73
C ALA A 38 -9.92 22.39 -1.05
N VAL A 39 -9.03 22.73 -0.11
CA VAL A 39 -8.27 21.75 0.69
C VAL A 39 -9.22 20.79 1.42
N ARG A 40 -10.30 21.29 2.02
CA ARG A 40 -11.28 20.44 2.74
C ARG A 40 -12.16 19.59 1.82
N ALA A 41 -12.44 20.08 0.61
CA ALA A 41 -13.37 19.44 -0.31
C ALA A 41 -12.75 18.25 -1.06
N VAL A 42 -11.44 18.31 -1.34
CA VAL A 42 -10.75 17.21 -2.03
C VAL A 42 -10.63 16.01 -1.09
N ARG A 43 -11.10 14.85 -1.56
CA ARG A 43 -10.99 13.61 -0.79
C ARG A 43 -9.53 13.17 -0.77
N PHE A 44 -9.09 12.65 0.36
CA PHE A 44 -7.79 12.01 0.48
C PHE A 44 -7.98 10.60 0.99
N HIS A 45 -7.68 9.64 0.12
CA HIS A 45 -7.97 8.24 0.33
C HIS A 45 -6.79 7.53 0.99
N GLY A 46 -7.11 6.57 1.87
CA GLY A 46 -6.13 5.63 2.39
C GLY A 46 -5.62 4.70 1.29
N ALA A 47 -4.41 4.19 1.50
CA ALA A 47 -3.84 3.12 0.70
C ALA A 47 -2.93 2.29 1.60
N SER A 48 -2.93 0.98 1.37
CA SER A 48 -2.05 0.06 2.09
C SER A 48 -1.44 -0.95 1.13
N LYS A 49 -0.28 -1.47 1.49
CA LYS A 49 0.40 -2.56 0.78
C LYS A 49 0.75 -3.66 1.76
N VAL A 50 0.62 -4.89 1.30
CA VAL A 50 1.17 -6.06 1.99
C VAL A 50 2.18 -6.68 1.04
N ILE A 51 3.42 -6.79 1.50
CA ILE A 51 4.54 -7.33 0.73
C ILE A 51 4.96 -8.60 1.44
N VAL A 52 5.02 -9.70 0.69
CA VAL A 52 5.39 -11.01 1.21
C VAL A 52 6.57 -11.54 0.40
N ALA A 53 7.64 -11.92 1.10
CA ALA A 53 8.75 -12.64 0.53
C ALA A 53 8.52 -14.15 0.67
N ILE A 54 8.69 -14.87 -0.43
CA ILE A 54 8.57 -16.33 -0.50
C ILE A 54 9.89 -16.86 -1.04
N ALA A 55 10.42 -17.90 -0.41
CA ALA A 55 11.65 -18.51 -0.87
C ALA A 55 11.42 -19.25 -2.22
N PRO A 56 12.41 -19.22 -3.13
CA PRO A 56 12.26 -19.75 -4.49
C PRO A 56 11.89 -21.23 -4.52
N ALA A 57 12.41 -22.03 -3.58
CA ALA A 57 12.15 -23.46 -3.51
C ALA A 57 10.70 -23.77 -3.14
N GLU A 58 10.14 -23.04 -2.17
CA GLU A 58 8.72 -23.12 -1.81
C GLU A 58 7.84 -22.72 -2.98
N TRP A 59 8.23 -21.72 -3.77
CA TRP A 59 7.43 -21.26 -4.89
C TRP A 59 7.50 -22.18 -6.12
N ALA A 60 8.69 -22.67 -6.49
CA ALA A 60 8.89 -23.52 -7.67
C ALA A 60 8.16 -24.87 -7.57
N ARG A 61 8.01 -25.43 -6.36
CA ARG A 61 7.26 -26.67 -6.12
C ARG A 61 5.77 -26.59 -6.48
N GLN A 62 5.28 -25.37 -6.62
CA GLN A 62 3.87 -25.07 -6.63
C GLN A 62 3.41 -24.84 -8.08
N LEU A 63 4.23 -24.25 -8.96
CA LEU A 63 3.81 -24.02 -10.34
C LEU A 63 3.67 -25.33 -11.14
N PRO A 64 2.54 -25.54 -11.88
CA PRO A 64 2.40 -26.68 -12.79
C PRO A 64 3.55 -26.73 -13.80
N GLY A 65 4.28 -27.84 -13.82
CA GLY A 65 5.42 -28.03 -14.74
C GLY A 65 6.72 -27.34 -14.32
N GLY A 66 6.82 -26.77 -13.12
CA GLY A 66 8.07 -26.19 -12.59
C GLY A 66 8.58 -24.99 -13.38
N GLN A 67 7.71 -24.32 -14.15
CA GLN A 67 8.10 -23.15 -14.94
C GLN A 67 8.45 -21.97 -14.02
N PRO A 68 9.48 -21.18 -14.36
CA PRO A 68 9.82 -19.99 -13.60
C PRO A 68 8.69 -18.97 -13.67
N LEU A 69 8.51 -18.24 -12.57
CA LEU A 69 7.52 -17.18 -12.55
C LEU A 69 7.98 -16.01 -13.45
N VAL A 70 7.10 -15.57 -14.33
CA VAL A 70 7.21 -14.24 -14.93
C VAL A 70 6.61 -13.21 -13.97
N PRO A 71 7.17 -11.99 -13.88
CA PRO A 71 6.51 -10.89 -13.20
C PRO A 71 5.08 -10.74 -13.72
N MET A 72 4.10 -10.74 -12.81
CA MET A 72 2.68 -10.71 -13.16
C MET A 72 1.95 -9.63 -12.40
N VAL A 73 0.89 -9.13 -13.03
CA VAL A 73 -0.13 -8.28 -12.42
C VAL A 73 -1.45 -9.02 -12.50
N LEU A 74 -2.04 -9.31 -11.35
CA LEU A 74 -3.34 -9.96 -11.22
C LEU A 74 -4.34 -8.95 -10.69
N CYS A 75 -5.38 -8.68 -11.47
CA CYS A 75 -6.53 -7.90 -11.03
C CYS A 75 -7.58 -8.85 -10.45
N ALA A 76 -7.88 -8.70 -9.17
CA ALA A 76 -8.82 -9.54 -8.45
C ALA A 76 -10.14 -8.78 -8.21
N GLY A 77 -11.24 -9.35 -8.67
CA GLY A 77 -12.53 -8.68 -8.79
C GLY A 77 -13.58 -9.12 -7.77
N ASP A 78 -13.36 -10.20 -7.02
CA ASP A 78 -14.40 -10.79 -6.19
C ASP A 78 -14.64 -9.97 -4.93
N ALA A 79 -15.88 -9.97 -4.44
CA ALA A 79 -16.24 -9.24 -3.22
C ALA A 79 -15.52 -9.76 -1.97
N GLY A 80 -15.04 -11.01 -1.98
CA GLY A 80 -14.26 -11.63 -0.90
C GLY A 80 -12.74 -11.51 -1.05
N ASP A 81 -12.25 -10.88 -2.13
CA ASP A 81 -10.80 -10.73 -2.34
C ASP A 81 -10.20 -9.76 -1.33
N PHE A 82 -9.05 -10.12 -0.77
CA PHE A 82 -8.31 -9.27 0.16
C PHE A 82 -7.70 -8.06 -0.54
N ALA A 83 -6.85 -8.29 -1.56
CA ALA A 83 -6.23 -7.25 -2.37
C ALA A 83 -6.84 -7.19 -3.78
N ARG A 84 -7.05 -6.00 -4.33
CA ARG A 84 -7.59 -5.82 -5.69
C ARG A 84 -6.56 -6.01 -6.78
N GLN A 85 -5.30 -5.77 -6.45
CA GLN A 85 -4.18 -5.98 -7.34
C GLN A 85 -3.12 -6.76 -6.60
N ILE A 86 -2.63 -7.83 -7.22
CA ILE A 86 -1.48 -8.59 -6.76
C ILE A 86 -0.39 -8.46 -7.80
N TRP A 87 0.79 -8.02 -7.38
CA TRP A 87 1.99 -8.00 -8.19
C TRP A 87 2.95 -9.07 -7.72
N THR A 88 3.61 -9.73 -8.67
CA THR A 88 4.70 -10.63 -8.37
C THR A 88 5.98 -10.17 -9.06
N ARG A 89 7.11 -10.32 -8.38
CA ARG A 89 8.43 -10.10 -8.97
C ARG A 89 9.42 -11.09 -8.37
N VAL A 90 10.50 -11.38 -9.09
CA VAL A 90 11.63 -12.15 -8.57
C VAL A 90 12.76 -11.16 -8.26
N SER A 91 13.30 -11.23 -7.04
CA SER A 91 14.46 -10.45 -6.64
C SER A 91 15.73 -11.22 -6.99
N GLU A 92 16.46 -10.71 -7.97
CA GLU A 92 17.78 -11.24 -8.35
C GLU A 92 18.89 -10.66 -7.45
N PRO A 93 19.97 -11.42 -7.16
CA PRO A 93 20.26 -12.79 -7.62
C PRO A 93 19.71 -13.90 -6.71
N ALA A 94 19.04 -13.55 -5.59
CA ALA A 94 18.63 -14.53 -4.58
C ALA A 94 17.43 -15.41 -4.99
N GLY A 95 16.74 -15.08 -6.08
CA GLY A 95 15.56 -15.78 -6.56
C GLY A 95 14.33 -15.63 -5.65
N ILE A 96 14.35 -14.72 -4.67
CA ILE A 96 13.24 -14.50 -3.74
C ILE A 96 12.03 -13.98 -4.50
N VAL A 97 10.89 -14.65 -4.35
CA VAL A 97 9.64 -14.20 -4.95
C VAL A 97 8.99 -13.20 -4.02
N ILE A 98 8.73 -12.01 -4.53
CA ILE A 98 8.04 -10.96 -3.79
C ILE A 98 6.63 -10.85 -4.36
N VAL A 99 5.65 -11.04 -3.49
CA VAL A 99 4.23 -10.84 -3.77
C VAL A 99 3.81 -9.55 -3.09
N THR A 100 3.14 -8.66 -3.81
CA THR A 100 2.61 -7.41 -3.25
C THR A 100 1.12 -7.31 -3.51
N GLY A 101 0.33 -7.28 -2.45
CA GLY A 101 -1.08 -6.95 -2.50
C GLY A 101 -1.28 -5.44 -2.30
N PHE A 102 -2.05 -4.81 -3.18
CA PHE A 102 -2.47 -3.42 -3.02
C PHE A 102 -3.91 -3.32 -2.56
N LEU A 103 -4.11 -2.55 -1.50
CA LEU A 103 -5.38 -2.30 -0.84
C LEU A 103 -5.69 -0.82 -1.00
N ALA A 104 -6.76 -0.52 -1.75
CA ALA A 104 -7.11 0.85 -2.10
C ALA A 104 -8.61 1.08 -1.94
N GLY A 105 -8.95 2.20 -1.34
CA GLY A 105 -10.33 2.56 -1.05
C GLY A 105 -10.83 2.06 0.32
N PRO A 106 -12.02 2.50 0.76
CA PRO A 106 -12.45 2.40 2.15
C PRO A 106 -12.52 0.97 2.69
N ARG A 107 -13.05 0.03 1.89
CA ARG A 107 -13.19 -1.38 2.28
C ARG A 107 -11.82 -2.03 2.55
N ASP A 108 -10.90 -1.84 1.60
CA ASP A 108 -9.60 -2.51 1.62
C ASP A 108 -8.68 -1.91 2.68
N CYS A 109 -8.77 -0.60 2.90
CA CYS A 109 -8.06 0.06 3.99
C CYS A 109 -8.56 -0.44 5.35
N ALA A 110 -9.88 -0.56 5.55
CA ALA A 110 -10.43 -1.10 6.79
C ALA A 110 -9.97 -2.55 7.05
N ALA A 111 -9.89 -3.37 6.00
CA ALA A 111 -9.35 -4.71 6.09
C ALA A 111 -7.84 -4.70 6.45
N ALA A 112 -7.05 -3.80 5.84
CA ALA A 112 -5.63 -3.66 6.16
C ALA A 112 -5.38 -3.16 7.60
N GLU A 113 -6.22 -2.26 8.11
CA GLU A 113 -6.15 -1.73 9.47
C GLU A 113 -6.46 -2.81 10.52
N ALA A 114 -7.45 -3.66 10.25
CA ALA A 114 -7.93 -4.67 11.19
C ALA A 114 -6.98 -5.86 11.39
N LEU A 115 -6.12 -6.15 10.41
CA LEU A 115 -5.24 -7.32 10.43
C LEU A 115 -3.82 -6.95 10.89
N THR A 116 -3.15 -7.86 11.58
CA THR A 116 -1.70 -7.82 11.76
C THR A 116 -0.96 -8.03 10.43
N THR A 117 0.36 -7.80 10.41
CA THR A 117 1.17 -8.07 9.21
C THR A 117 1.10 -9.54 8.79
N ASP A 118 1.15 -10.46 9.75
CA ASP A 118 1.12 -11.90 9.50
C ASP A 118 -0.24 -12.34 8.93
N GLU A 119 -1.35 -11.91 9.55
CA GLU A 119 -2.70 -12.24 9.06
C GLU A 119 -2.97 -11.66 7.65
N ALA A 120 -2.43 -10.47 7.38
CA ALA A 120 -2.53 -9.83 6.07
C ALA A 120 -1.70 -10.60 5.02
N ALA A 121 -0.51 -11.08 5.39
CA ALA A 121 0.32 -11.92 4.54
C ALA A 121 -0.36 -13.26 4.24
N GLU A 122 -0.93 -13.92 5.24
CA GLU A 122 -1.70 -15.16 5.08
C GLU A 122 -2.89 -14.96 4.14
N SER A 123 -3.64 -13.87 4.33
CA SER A 123 -4.78 -13.53 3.48
C SER A 123 -4.38 -13.31 2.02
N LEU A 124 -3.26 -12.61 1.79
CA LEU A 124 -2.70 -12.39 0.46
C LEU A 124 -2.25 -13.69 -0.20
N LEU A 125 -1.54 -14.56 0.53
CA LEU A 125 -1.07 -15.85 0.03
C LEU A 125 -2.24 -16.80 -0.28
N ALA A 126 -3.25 -16.83 0.59
CA ALA A 126 -4.46 -17.62 0.38
C ALA A 126 -5.23 -17.17 -0.87
N GLN A 127 -5.36 -15.85 -1.05
CA GLN A 127 -5.95 -15.28 -2.27
C GLN A 127 -5.13 -15.66 -3.51
N LEU A 128 -3.81 -15.52 -3.46
CA LEU A 128 -2.94 -15.85 -4.59
C LEU A 128 -3.03 -17.32 -4.98
N ALA A 129 -3.01 -18.24 -4.01
CA ALA A 129 -3.18 -19.67 -4.25
C ALA A 129 -4.50 -19.97 -4.96
N ARG A 130 -5.61 -19.37 -4.50
CA ARG A 130 -6.92 -19.52 -5.14
C ARG A 130 -6.93 -18.97 -6.57
N VAL A 131 -6.39 -17.77 -6.80
CA VAL A 131 -6.35 -17.15 -8.15
C VAL A 131 -5.53 -17.97 -9.13
N LEU A 132 -4.44 -18.58 -8.67
CA LEU A 132 -3.61 -19.45 -9.51
C LEU A 132 -4.21 -20.85 -9.70
N GLY A 133 -5.34 -21.17 -9.06
CA GLY A 133 -6.00 -22.47 -9.17
C GLY A 133 -5.25 -23.58 -8.44
N CYS A 134 -4.51 -23.22 -7.41
CA CYS A 134 -3.50 -24.08 -6.85
C CYS A 134 -3.86 -24.57 -5.44
N ALA A 135 -4.04 -25.88 -5.31
CA ALA A 135 -4.19 -26.55 -4.02
C ALA A 135 -2.80 -26.76 -3.41
N PHE A 136 -2.21 -25.70 -2.86
CA PHE A 136 -0.87 -25.75 -2.30
C PHE A 136 -0.89 -26.04 -0.79
N PRO A 137 0.11 -26.76 -0.23
CA PRO A 137 0.47 -26.57 1.16
C PRO A 137 0.80 -25.08 1.38
N PRO A 138 0.57 -24.53 2.59
CA PRO A 138 0.69 -23.10 2.84
C PRO A 138 2.06 -22.59 2.37
N LEU A 139 2.06 -21.60 1.47
CA LEU A 139 3.27 -20.91 1.06
C LEU A 139 3.94 -20.36 2.32
N ARG A 140 5.18 -20.77 2.56
CA ARG A 140 5.89 -20.31 3.75
C ARG A 140 6.41 -18.92 3.49
N CYS A 141 5.79 -17.95 4.16
CA CYS A 141 6.30 -16.60 4.26
C CYS A 141 7.71 -16.64 4.88
N VAL A 142 8.68 -16.08 4.17
CA VAL A 142 10.03 -15.84 4.71
C VAL A 142 10.02 -14.58 5.55
N ASP A 143 9.36 -13.54 5.04
CA ASP A 143 9.21 -12.26 5.69
C ASP A 143 7.99 -11.52 5.09
N ALA A 144 7.39 -10.63 5.88
CA ALA A 144 6.27 -9.82 5.46
C ALA A 144 6.37 -8.39 5.98
N LEU A 145 5.94 -7.45 5.14
CA LEU A 145 5.83 -6.05 5.48
C LEU A 145 4.43 -5.56 5.13
N LYS A 146 3.73 -5.03 6.12
CA LYS A 146 2.50 -4.27 5.92
C LYS A 146 2.82 -2.78 6.01
N ILE A 147 2.31 -2.06 5.02
CA ILE A 147 2.45 -0.62 4.87
C ILE A 147 1.08 -0.01 4.96
N ASP A 148 0.89 0.91 5.90
CA ASP A 148 -0.33 1.71 6.04
C ASP A 148 0.00 3.20 5.96
N TRP A 149 -0.29 3.82 4.82
CA TRP A 149 -0.04 5.24 4.61
C TRP A 149 -1.01 6.15 5.33
N ARG A 150 -2.16 5.63 5.80
CA ARG A 150 -3.10 6.40 6.59
C ARG A 150 -2.61 6.58 8.03
N ALA A 151 -1.92 5.58 8.56
CA ALA A 151 -1.33 5.61 9.90
C ALA A 151 -0.05 6.46 10.01
N ASP A 152 0.65 6.71 8.89
CA ASP A 152 1.81 7.61 8.86
C ASP A 152 1.38 9.07 9.11
N GLU A 153 1.86 9.67 10.20
CA GLU A 153 1.53 11.04 10.59
C GLU A 153 2.00 12.09 9.56
N TRP A 154 3.02 11.78 8.76
CA TRP A 154 3.58 12.65 7.74
C TRP A 154 2.94 12.47 6.36
N SER A 155 2.06 11.47 6.20
CA SER A 155 1.31 11.23 4.96
C SER A 155 -0.20 11.34 5.14
N ARG A 156 -0.75 10.64 6.14
CA ARG A 156 -2.18 10.58 6.50
C ARG A 156 -3.09 10.08 5.38
N GLY A 157 -2.56 9.29 4.45
CA GLY A 157 -3.25 8.73 3.30
C GLY A 157 -2.29 8.44 2.14
N GLY A 158 -2.84 7.91 1.04
CA GLY A 158 -2.08 7.52 -0.14
C GLY A 158 -2.24 8.43 -1.35
N TYR A 159 -3.46 8.90 -1.64
CA TYR A 159 -3.74 9.67 -2.86
C TYR A 159 -5.01 10.52 -2.72
N SER A 160 -5.03 11.65 -3.46
CA SER A 160 -6.20 12.54 -3.63
C SER A 160 -6.99 12.22 -4.89
#